data_AF-A0A1C3JUR2-F1
#
_entry.id   AF-A0A1C3JUR2-F1
#
_cell.length_a   1.000
_cell.length_b   1.000
_cell.length_c   1.000
_cell.angle_alpha   90.00
_cell.angle_beta   90.00
_cell.angle_gamma   90.00
#
_symmetry.space_group_name_H-M   'P 1'
#
loop_
_entity.id
_entity.type
_entity.pdbx_description
1 polymer ?
#
loop_
_entity_poly.entity_id
_entity_poly.type
_entity_poly.pdbx_seq_one_letter_code
_entity_poly.pdbx_strand_id
1 'polypeptide(L)'
;MDISWFMKELNENIARQANFEDQCTGRFWEGRFKSQALLDEAALMACMAYVDLNPVRAKMTDTPEHSDHTSIKKRIHSAKQNQQPKALHPFVGNPRKNQPKGLPFKLKDYLQLVDLTGRIVGRIVRQNKRGSIDLSFTPILQRLNIPSENWLTIATQFEQHTFVAVGTETILSNYYKTPAINEGPRSPKRNSHWPN
;
A
#
# COMPACT_ATOMS: atom_id res chain seq x y z
N MET A 1 -16.97 -10.82 -11.67
CA MET A 1 -15.86 -11.69 -11.22
C MET A 1 -15.82 -11.62 -9.72
N ASP A 2 -15.93 -12.76 -9.03
CA ASP A 2 -15.83 -12.85 -7.57
C ASP A 2 -14.34 -12.91 -7.17
N ILE A 3 -13.91 -12.05 -6.25
CA ILE A 3 -12.50 -11.96 -5.81
C ILE A 3 -12.05 -13.28 -5.19
N SER A 4 -12.91 -13.96 -4.44
CA SER A 4 -12.61 -15.24 -3.81
C SER A 4 -12.33 -16.32 -4.85
N TRP A 5 -13.10 -16.31 -5.94
CA TRP A 5 -12.92 -17.25 -7.03
C TRP A 5 -11.63 -16.97 -7.82
N PHE A 6 -11.37 -15.70 -8.12
CA PHE A 6 -10.10 -15.28 -8.73
C PHE A 6 -8.88 -15.66 -7.89
N MET A 7 -8.90 -15.39 -6.59
CA MET A 7 -7.79 -15.73 -5.69
C MET A 7 -7.61 -17.24 -5.57
N LYS A 8 -8.70 -18.02 -5.60
CA LYS A 8 -8.62 -19.49 -5.61
C LYS A 8 -7.87 -19.99 -6.84
N GLU A 9 -8.27 -19.56 -8.04
CA GLU A 9 -7.62 -19.99 -9.29
C GLU A 9 -6.16 -19.57 -9.36
N LEU A 10 -5.84 -18.34 -8.96
CA LEU A 10 -4.47 -17.85 -8.94
C LEU A 10 -3.59 -18.67 -7.99
N ASN A 11 -4.03 -18.82 -6.74
CA ASN A 11 -3.24 -19.47 -5.71
C ASN A 11 -3.08 -20.97 -5.94
N GLU A 12 -4.12 -21.65 -6.43
CA GLU A 12 -4.07 -23.08 -6.70
C GLU A 12 -3.03 -23.42 -7.77
N ASN A 13 -3.02 -22.67 -8.87
CA ASN A 13 -2.08 -22.90 -9.96
C ASN A 13 -0.62 -22.72 -9.51
N ILE A 14 -0.34 -21.63 -8.76
CA ILE A 14 1.01 -21.37 -8.24
C ILE A 14 1.42 -22.46 -7.23
N ALA A 15 0.52 -22.85 -6.32
CA ALA A 15 0.81 -23.86 -5.31
C ALA A 15 1.14 -25.23 -5.94
N ARG A 16 0.39 -25.64 -6.97
CA ARG A 16 0.65 -26.89 -7.71
C ARG A 16 2.01 -26.85 -8.40
N GLN A 17 2.34 -25.75 -9.07
CA GLN A 17 3.60 -25.59 -9.77
C GLN A 17 4.79 -25.61 -8.81
N ALA A 18 4.72 -24.86 -7.71
CA ALA A 18 5.78 -24.83 -6.70
C ALA A 18 6.00 -26.20 -6.03
N ASN A 19 4.92 -26.89 -5.64
CA ASN A 19 5.03 -28.23 -5.06
C ASN A 19 5.64 -29.25 -6.05
N PHE A 20 5.32 -29.13 -7.34
CA PHE A 20 5.91 -29.98 -8.38
C PHE A 20 7.40 -29.71 -8.55
N GLU A 21 7.81 -28.44 -8.59
CA GLU A 21 9.22 -28.02 -8.68
C GLU A 21 10.04 -28.50 -7.47
N ASP A 22 9.50 -28.39 -6.26
CA ASP A 22 10.15 -28.79 -5.01
C ASP A 22 9.99 -30.28 -4.68
N GLN A 23 9.34 -31.07 -5.54
CA GLN A 23 9.05 -32.49 -5.34
C GLN A 23 8.37 -32.80 -4.00
N CYS A 24 7.52 -31.89 -3.53
CA CYS A 24 6.83 -32.01 -2.25
C CYS A 24 5.30 -32.06 -2.41
N THR A 25 4.60 -32.37 -1.32
CA THR A 25 3.13 -32.35 -1.29
C THR A 25 2.67 -31.59 -0.05
N GLY A 26 1.43 -31.10 -0.10
CA GLY A 26 0.83 -30.38 1.02
C GLY A 26 0.54 -28.92 0.69
N ARG A 27 0.43 -28.13 1.75
CA ARG A 27 -0.08 -26.76 1.70
C ARG A 27 1.05 -25.77 1.42
N PHE A 28 0.97 -25.05 0.31
CA PHE A 28 1.92 -23.99 -0.05
C PHE A 28 1.58 -22.63 0.60
N TRP A 29 0.31 -22.21 0.54
CA TRP A 29 -0.14 -20.91 1.06
C TRP A 29 -0.73 -20.98 2.46
N GLU A 30 -0.59 -19.92 3.25
CA GLU A 30 -1.34 -19.75 4.49
C GLU A 30 -2.86 -19.62 4.27
N GLY A 31 -3.62 -19.92 5.32
CA GLY A 31 -5.03 -19.57 5.55
C GLY A 31 -5.97 -19.33 4.35
N ARG A 32 -6.82 -18.32 4.56
CA ARG A 32 -7.63 -17.65 3.56
C ARG A 32 -6.90 -16.35 3.19
N PHE A 33 -7.16 -15.80 2.00
CA PHE A 33 -6.66 -14.47 1.66
C PHE A 33 -7.32 -13.39 2.51
N LYS A 34 -6.62 -12.28 2.72
CA LYS A 34 -7.18 -11.06 3.32
C LYS A 34 -7.60 -10.10 2.20
N SER A 35 -8.72 -9.42 2.39
CA SER A 35 -9.21 -8.36 1.50
C SER A 35 -9.59 -7.15 2.33
N GLN A 36 -9.07 -5.98 1.95
CA GLN A 36 -9.35 -4.72 2.65
C GLN A 36 -9.82 -3.66 1.65
N ALA A 37 -10.92 -2.99 1.95
CA ALA A 37 -11.42 -1.90 1.12
C ALA A 37 -10.63 -0.62 1.38
N LEU A 38 -10.06 -0.03 0.33
CA LEU A 38 -9.40 1.29 0.39
C LEU A 38 -10.42 2.34 -0.02
N LEU A 39 -10.85 3.17 0.94
CA LEU A 39 -12.04 4.00 0.79
C LEU A 39 -11.74 5.43 0.31
N ASP A 40 -10.47 5.86 0.38
CA ASP A 40 -10.05 7.19 -0.06
C ASP A 40 -8.62 7.23 -0.61
N GLU A 41 -8.22 8.42 -1.10
CA GLU A 41 -6.90 8.66 -1.66
C GLU A 41 -5.76 8.42 -0.67
N ALA A 42 -5.97 8.74 0.61
CA ALA A 42 -4.99 8.54 1.66
C ALA A 42 -4.73 7.05 1.89
N ALA A 43 -5.80 6.25 2.02
CA ALA A 43 -5.73 4.80 2.15
C ALA A 43 -5.07 4.14 0.93
N LEU A 44 -5.43 4.58 -0.29
CA LEU A 44 -4.80 4.09 -1.52
C LEU A 44 -3.30 4.34 -1.52
N MET A 45 -2.89 5.58 -1.23
CA MET A 45 -1.49 5.97 -1.23
C MET A 45 -0.66 5.25 -0.18
N ALA A 46 -1.20 5.13 1.03
CA ALA A 46 -0.53 4.43 2.13
C ALA A 46 -0.37 2.94 1.82
N CYS A 47 -1.38 2.30 1.23
CA CYS A 47 -1.29 0.91 0.78
C CYS A 47 -0.24 0.73 -0.32
N MET A 48 -0.23 1.62 -1.32
CA MET A 48 0.78 1.58 -2.38
C MET A 48 2.20 1.73 -1.83
N ALA A 49 2.44 2.71 -0.95
CA ALA A 49 3.74 2.92 -0.32
C ALA A 49 4.14 1.75 0.58
N TYR A 50 3.20 1.18 1.34
CA TYR A 50 3.44 0.00 2.17
C TYR A 50 3.98 -1.17 1.33
N VAL A 51 3.31 -1.47 0.20
CA VAL A 51 3.71 -2.54 -0.72
C VAL A 51 5.03 -2.25 -1.41
N ASP A 52 5.21 -1.03 -1.94
CA ASP A 52 6.42 -0.64 -2.67
C ASP A 52 7.67 -0.62 -1.74
N LEU A 53 7.47 -0.44 -0.44
CA LEU A 53 8.52 -0.49 0.59
C LEU A 53 8.68 -1.87 1.25
N ASN A 54 7.93 -2.90 0.83
CA ASN A 54 8.08 -4.27 1.38
C ASN A 54 9.54 -4.76 1.35
N PRO A 55 10.30 -4.66 0.22
CA PRO A 55 11.66 -5.18 0.19
C PRO A 55 12.63 -4.42 1.12
N VAL A 56 12.44 -3.10 1.27
CA VAL A 56 13.22 -2.29 2.23
C VAL A 56 12.91 -2.71 3.66
N ARG A 57 11.62 -2.88 3.98
CA ARG A 57 11.17 -3.32 5.30
C ARG A 57 11.67 -4.73 5.64
N ALA A 58 11.74 -5.61 4.64
CA ALA A 58 12.24 -6.98 4.76
C ALA A 58 13.78 -7.09 4.76
N LYS A 59 14.53 -5.97 4.74
CA LYS A 59 16.01 -5.95 4.63
C LYS A 59 16.57 -6.61 3.36
N MET A 60 15.76 -6.76 2.32
CA MET A 60 16.21 -7.32 1.04
C MET A 60 16.94 -6.28 0.18
N THR A 61 16.62 -5.00 0.39
CA THR A 61 17.23 -3.89 -0.33
C THR A 61 17.33 -2.65 0.53
N ASP A 62 18.23 -1.76 0.14
CA ASP A 62 18.51 -0.51 0.83
C ASP A 62 17.65 0.66 0.36
N THR A 63 17.20 0.63 -0.89
CA THR A 63 16.43 1.72 -1.48
C THR A 63 15.35 1.21 -2.45
N PRO A 64 14.26 1.98 -2.67
CA PRO A 64 13.17 1.56 -3.57
C PRO A 64 13.60 1.28 -5.02
N GLU A 65 14.65 1.94 -5.50
CA GLU A 65 15.22 1.75 -6.86
C GLU A 65 15.74 0.32 -7.08
N HIS A 66 16.20 -0.32 -6.00
CA HIS A 66 16.78 -1.65 -5.99
C HIS A 66 15.78 -2.72 -5.52
N SER A 67 14.52 -2.35 -5.27
CA SER A 67 13.44 -3.29 -4.93
C SER A 67 13.02 -4.12 -6.14
N ASP A 68 13.65 -5.28 -6.33
CA ASP A 68 13.31 -6.20 -7.41
C ASP A 68 11.83 -6.61 -7.36
N HIS A 69 11.23 -6.75 -8.55
CA HIS A 69 9.82 -7.15 -8.74
C HIS A 69 8.73 -6.22 -8.16
N THR A 70 9.06 -4.96 -7.84
CA THR A 70 8.07 -3.98 -7.34
C THR A 70 7.52 -3.03 -8.40
N SER A 71 6.37 -2.42 -8.10
CA SER A 71 5.75 -1.41 -8.96
C SER A 71 6.57 -0.11 -8.97
N ILE A 72 7.14 0.28 -7.83
CA ILE A 72 8.00 1.46 -7.71
C ILE A 72 9.23 1.38 -8.61
N LYS A 73 9.91 0.22 -8.70
CA LYS A 73 11.07 0.05 -9.58
C LYS A 73 10.71 0.29 -11.04
N LYS A 74 9.59 -0.27 -11.51
CA LYS A 74 9.08 -0.05 -12.88
C LYS A 74 8.75 1.42 -13.13
N ARG A 75 8.11 2.09 -12.16
CA ARG A 75 7.76 3.51 -12.25
C ARG A 75 9.00 4.41 -12.32
N ILE A 76 10.00 4.18 -11.46
CA ILE A 76 11.27 4.90 -11.47
C ILE A 76 12.00 4.72 -12.81
N HIS A 77 12.06 3.48 -13.31
CA HIS A 77 12.71 3.19 -14.58
C HIS A 77 12.06 3.94 -15.75
N SER A 78 10.72 3.90 -15.88
CA SER A 78 10.01 4.67 -16.91
C SER A 78 10.13 6.18 -16.72
N ALA A 79 10.14 6.67 -15.47
CA ALA A 79 10.25 8.09 -15.17
C ALA A 79 11.57 8.70 -15.65
N LYS A 80 12.67 7.92 -15.67
CA LYS A 80 13.96 8.34 -16.26
C LYS A 80 13.85 8.68 -17.75
N GLN A 81 12.86 8.13 -18.44
CA GLN A 81 12.55 8.41 -19.84
C GLN A 81 11.36 9.37 -20.01
N ASN A 82 10.97 10.08 -18.94
CA ASN A 82 9.77 10.93 -18.91
C ASN A 82 8.47 10.19 -19.29
N GLN A 83 8.39 8.89 -18.96
CA GLN A 83 7.27 8.01 -19.30
C GLN A 83 6.68 7.35 -18.06
N GLN A 84 5.51 6.71 -18.25
CA GLN A 84 4.89 5.83 -17.27
C GLN A 84 4.78 4.40 -17.83
N PRO A 85 4.93 3.36 -16.99
CA PRO A 85 4.86 1.98 -17.45
C PRO A 85 3.45 1.61 -17.88
N LYS A 86 3.30 1.07 -19.09
CA LYS A 86 1.98 0.71 -19.69
C LYS A 86 1.21 -0.37 -18.91
N ALA A 87 1.94 -1.25 -18.21
CA ALA A 87 1.35 -2.35 -17.44
C ALA A 87 0.79 -1.94 -16.07
N LEU A 88 0.99 -0.68 -15.63
CA LEU A 88 0.49 -0.18 -14.35
C LEU A 88 -0.53 0.94 -14.58
N HIS A 89 -1.43 1.13 -13.63
CA HIS A 89 -2.32 2.29 -13.64
C HIS A 89 -1.50 3.59 -13.65
N PRO A 90 -1.79 4.53 -14.58
CA PRO A 90 -1.02 5.75 -14.73
C PRO A 90 -1.40 6.75 -13.65
N PHE A 91 -0.42 7.54 -13.22
CA PHE A 91 -0.63 8.76 -12.46
C PHE A 91 -1.17 9.85 -13.38
N VAL A 92 -2.30 10.44 -13.01
CA VAL A 92 -3.03 11.42 -13.84
C VAL A 92 -3.01 12.84 -13.25
N GLY A 93 -2.21 13.04 -12.19
CA GLY A 93 -2.11 14.31 -11.48
C GLY A 93 -3.22 14.51 -10.45
N ASN A 94 -3.26 15.72 -9.89
CA ASN A 94 -4.22 16.08 -8.85
C ASN A 94 -5.67 16.05 -9.37
N PRO A 95 -6.65 15.77 -8.50
CA PRO A 95 -8.06 15.79 -8.84
C PRO A 95 -8.49 17.04 -9.59
N ARG A 96 -9.18 16.87 -10.72
CA ARG A 96 -9.72 17.97 -11.54
C ARG A 96 -10.97 17.53 -12.29
N LYS A 97 -11.79 18.51 -12.73
CA LYS A 97 -12.94 18.23 -13.60
C LYS A 97 -12.47 17.55 -14.89
N ASN A 98 -13.18 16.52 -15.34
CA ASN A 98 -12.86 15.71 -16.53
C ASN A 98 -11.47 15.03 -16.48
N GLN A 99 -11.06 14.53 -15.31
CA GLN A 99 -9.80 13.80 -15.16
C GLN A 99 -9.86 12.43 -15.87
N PRO A 100 -8.80 12.04 -16.60
CA PRO A 100 -8.71 10.69 -17.16
C PRO A 100 -8.61 9.63 -16.06
N LYS A 101 -9.02 8.40 -16.37
CA LYS A 101 -8.95 7.28 -15.43
C LYS A 101 -7.49 6.98 -15.03
N GLY A 102 -7.19 7.06 -13.74
CA GLY A 102 -5.86 6.77 -13.21
C GLY A 102 -5.71 7.10 -11.72
N LEU A 103 -4.48 7.06 -11.24
CA LEU A 103 -4.12 7.41 -9.86
C LEU A 103 -4.14 8.94 -9.68
N PRO A 104 -4.90 9.48 -8.72
CA PRO A 104 -5.14 10.92 -8.58
C PRO A 104 -3.98 11.67 -7.90
N PHE A 105 -2.74 11.35 -8.29
CA PHE A 105 -1.52 11.95 -7.75
C PHE A 105 -0.58 12.32 -8.89
N LYS A 106 0.33 13.27 -8.63
CA LYS A 106 1.49 13.45 -9.52
C LYS A 106 2.50 12.35 -9.22
N LEU A 107 3.04 11.72 -10.28
CA LEU A 107 4.07 10.68 -10.13
C LEU A 107 5.28 11.21 -9.34
N LYS A 108 5.76 12.41 -9.65
CA LYS A 108 6.89 13.03 -8.95
C LYS A 108 6.68 13.13 -7.44
N ASP A 109 5.51 13.59 -7.03
CA ASP A 109 5.16 13.76 -5.61
C ASP A 109 5.11 12.40 -4.90
N TYR A 110 4.56 11.38 -5.56
CA TYR A 110 4.56 10.01 -5.03
C TYR A 110 5.97 9.43 -4.91
N LEU A 111 6.80 9.53 -5.95
CA LEU A 111 8.18 9.02 -5.92
C LEU A 111 9.00 9.69 -4.81
N GLN A 112 8.85 11.00 -4.63
CA GLN A 112 9.52 11.74 -3.57
C GLN A 112 9.07 11.26 -2.18
N LEU A 113 7.76 11.08 -1.97
CA LEU A 113 7.23 10.57 -0.71
C LEU A 113 7.79 9.18 -0.39
N VAL A 114 7.80 8.28 -1.36
CA VAL A 114 8.29 6.90 -1.19
C VAL A 114 9.80 6.86 -0.95
N ASP A 115 10.61 7.68 -1.63
CA ASP A 115 12.05 7.79 -1.37
C ASP A 115 12.32 8.27 0.06
N LEU A 116 11.70 9.37 0.48
CA LEU A 116 11.87 9.91 1.84
C LEU A 116 11.43 8.91 2.91
N THR A 117 10.27 8.26 2.71
CA THR A 117 9.75 7.23 3.61
C THR A 117 10.70 6.02 3.64
N GLY A 118 11.17 5.56 2.48
CA GLY A 118 12.12 4.45 2.37
C GLY A 118 13.43 4.71 3.10
N ARG A 119 13.97 5.93 3.04
CA ARG A 119 15.16 6.33 3.81
C ARG A 119 14.93 6.29 5.31
N ILE A 120 13.76 6.76 5.78
CA ILE A 120 13.39 6.68 7.20
C ILE A 120 13.29 5.22 7.64
N VAL A 121 12.57 4.39 6.88
CA VAL A 121 12.39 2.96 7.18
C VAL A 121 13.73 2.23 7.17
N GLY A 122 14.56 2.43 6.15
CA GLY A 122 15.89 1.84 6.06
C GLY A 122 16.76 2.20 7.27
N ARG A 123 16.70 3.44 7.76
CA ARG A 123 17.39 3.87 8.99
C ARG A 123 16.89 3.14 10.24
N ILE A 124 15.57 3.05 10.41
CA ILE A 124 14.93 2.34 11.54
C ILE A 124 15.39 0.87 11.56
N VAL A 125 15.31 0.22 10.41
CA VAL A 125 15.62 -1.20 10.22
C VAL A 125 17.11 -1.51 10.47
N ARG A 126 18.01 -0.56 10.19
CA ARG A 126 19.47 -0.65 10.45
C ARG A 126 19.90 -0.20 11.85
N GLN A 127 18.97 0.16 12.73
CA GLN A 127 19.25 0.76 14.04
C GLN A 127 20.10 2.04 13.98
N ASN A 128 20.20 2.68 12.82
CA ASN A 128 20.97 3.89 12.61
C ASN A 128 20.05 5.10 12.77
N LYS A 129 19.94 5.63 14.00
CA LYS A 129 19.02 6.73 14.36
C LYS A 129 19.53 8.13 14.00
N ARG A 130 20.54 8.27 13.15
CA ARG A 130 21.14 9.59 12.85
C ARG A 130 20.30 10.38 11.84
N GLY A 131 19.86 11.57 12.27
CA GLY A 131 19.14 12.57 11.47
C GLY A 131 17.64 12.28 11.35
N SER A 132 16.81 13.29 11.65
CA SER A 132 15.38 13.28 11.31
C SER A 132 15.21 13.69 9.84
N ILE A 133 14.30 13.01 9.13
CA ILE A 133 13.76 13.49 7.86
C ILE A 133 12.36 13.94 8.17
N ASP A 134 12.09 15.23 8.00
CA ASP A 134 10.75 15.76 8.19
C ASP A 134 9.91 15.54 6.93
N LEU A 135 8.81 14.82 7.08
CA LEU A 135 7.84 14.55 6.01
C LEU A 135 6.71 15.60 5.97
N SER A 136 6.58 16.47 6.98
CA SER A 136 5.48 17.42 7.13
C SER A 136 5.34 18.38 5.93
N PHE A 137 6.44 18.65 5.24
CA PHE A 137 6.51 19.53 4.08
C PHE A 137 6.29 18.82 2.73
N THR A 138 6.00 17.52 2.73
CA THR A 138 5.75 16.81 1.47
C THR A 138 4.39 17.29 0.91
N PRO A 139 4.33 17.90 -0.29
CA PRO A 139 3.11 18.54 -0.79
C PRO A 139 1.89 17.61 -0.83
N ILE A 140 2.15 16.32 -1.04
CA ILE A 140 1.12 15.30 -1.17
C ILE A 140 0.47 14.94 0.18
N LEU A 141 1.22 14.95 1.28
CA LEU A 141 0.69 14.70 2.63
C LEU A 141 -0.13 15.90 3.10
N GLN A 142 0.35 17.12 2.85
CA GLN A 142 -0.38 18.35 3.15
C GLN A 142 -1.71 18.40 2.39
N ARG A 143 -1.70 18.10 1.09
CA ARG A 143 -2.92 18.06 0.27
C ARG A 143 -3.94 17.04 0.76
N LEU A 144 -3.47 15.89 1.24
CA LEU A 144 -4.34 14.82 1.75
C LEU A 144 -4.68 14.97 3.23
N ASN A 145 -4.19 16.02 3.88
CA ASN A 145 -4.36 16.24 5.32
C ASN A 145 -3.92 15.02 6.16
N ILE A 146 -2.77 14.43 5.82
CA ILE A 146 -2.20 13.28 6.53
C ILE A 146 -1.05 13.77 7.42
N PRO A 147 -1.16 13.67 8.76
CA PRO A 147 -0.05 13.94 9.67
C PRO A 147 1.15 13.03 9.37
N SER A 148 2.38 13.56 9.44
CA SER A 148 3.61 12.80 9.12
C SER A 148 3.82 11.58 10.02
N GLU A 149 3.43 11.68 11.29
CA GLU A 149 3.50 10.58 12.26
C GLU A 149 2.53 9.44 11.93
N ASN A 150 1.30 9.79 11.54
CA ASN A 150 0.29 8.85 11.09
C ASN A 150 0.73 8.17 9.79
N TRP A 151 1.31 8.96 8.86
CA TRP A 151 1.84 8.44 7.62
C TRP A 151 2.88 7.35 7.85
N LEU A 152 3.91 7.60 8.68
CA LEU A 152 4.96 6.63 8.93
C LEU A 152 4.42 5.34 9.54
N THR A 153 3.49 5.46 10.48
CA THR A 153 2.83 4.29 11.10
C THR A 153 2.12 3.45 10.05
N ILE A 154 1.27 4.06 9.22
CA ILE A 154 0.45 3.32 8.25
C ILE A 154 1.33 2.78 7.10
N ALA A 155 2.31 3.54 6.61
CA ALA A 155 3.20 3.11 5.54
C ALA A 155 4.14 1.95 5.94
N THR A 156 4.30 1.67 7.23
CA THR A 156 5.20 0.61 7.74
C THR A 156 4.48 -0.54 8.41
N GLN A 157 3.34 -0.27 9.04
CA GLN A 157 2.58 -1.20 9.87
C GLN A 157 1.13 -1.33 9.36
N PHE A 158 0.90 -1.14 8.06
CA PHE A 158 -0.43 -1.14 7.43
C PHE A 158 -1.32 -2.27 7.95
N GLU A 159 -0.90 -3.53 7.77
CA GLU A 159 -1.67 -4.71 8.17
C GLU A 159 -1.87 -4.88 9.69
N GLN A 160 -1.10 -4.19 10.52
CA GLN A 160 -1.23 -4.24 11.98
C GLN A 160 -2.31 -3.27 12.49
N HIS A 161 -2.59 -2.21 11.73
CA HIS A 161 -3.54 -1.16 12.08
C HIS A 161 -4.80 -1.15 11.22
N THR A 162 -4.87 -2.01 10.20
CA THR A 162 -6.01 -2.10 9.28
C THR A 162 -6.60 -3.50 9.25
N PHE A 163 -7.93 -3.59 9.08
CA PHE A 163 -8.65 -4.87 9.09
C PHE A 163 -9.54 -5.07 7.86
N VAL A 164 -10.77 -4.55 7.86
CA VAL A 164 -11.75 -4.74 6.75
C VAL A 164 -11.73 -3.57 5.78
N ALA A 165 -11.57 -2.35 6.28
CA ALA A 165 -11.58 -1.14 5.48
C ALA A 165 -10.56 -0.14 6.03
N VAL A 166 -10.08 0.72 5.14
CA VAL A 166 -9.07 1.76 5.41
C VAL A 166 -9.54 3.05 4.77
N GLY A 167 -9.56 4.12 5.56
CA GLY A 167 -9.91 5.47 5.13
C GLY A 167 -10.00 6.40 6.32
N THR A 168 -10.14 7.68 6.05
CA THR A 168 -10.38 8.72 7.06
C THR A 168 -11.58 8.40 7.95
N GLU A 169 -11.55 8.89 9.19
CA GLU A 169 -12.55 8.58 10.22
C GLU A 169 -13.99 8.81 9.74
N THR A 170 -14.23 9.93 9.04
CA THR A 170 -15.54 10.27 8.49
C THR A 170 -16.03 9.22 7.48
N ILE A 171 -15.15 8.76 6.60
CA ILE A 171 -15.49 7.79 5.55
C ILE A 171 -15.70 6.41 6.14
N LEU A 172 -14.87 5.98 7.09
CA LEU A 172 -15.07 4.71 7.80
C LEU A 172 -16.38 4.70 8.58
N SER A 173 -16.70 5.81 9.28
CA SER A 173 -17.96 5.95 10.01
C SER A 173 -19.17 5.79 9.10
N ASN A 174 -19.10 6.29 7.86
CA ASN A 174 -20.17 6.13 6.87
C ASN A 174 -20.20 4.72 6.29
N TYR A 175 -19.05 4.12 6.02
CA TYR A 175 -18.93 2.75 5.52
C TYR A 175 -19.62 1.77 6.46
N TYR A 176 -19.33 1.81 7.76
CA TYR A 176 -19.92 0.90 8.75
C TYR A 176 -21.39 1.19 9.10
N LYS A 177 -21.93 2.36 8.73
CA LYS A 177 -23.36 2.65 8.87
C LYS A 177 -24.20 2.06 7.74
N THR A 178 -23.58 1.56 6.67
CA THR A 178 -24.30 1.04 5.52
C THR A 178 -24.80 -0.40 5.80
N PRO A 179 -26.11 -0.69 5.70
CA PRO A 179 -26.69 -1.96 6.16
C PRO A 179 -26.19 -3.22 5.44
N ALA A 180 -25.54 -3.07 4.27
CA ALA A 180 -25.02 -4.19 3.47
C ALA A 180 -23.83 -4.95 4.10
N ILE A 181 -23.21 -4.44 5.16
CA ILE A 181 -22.00 -5.05 5.79
C ILE A 181 -22.35 -5.82 7.08
N ASN A 182 -23.63 -5.84 7.49
CA ASN A 182 -24.08 -6.47 8.74
C ASN A 182 -24.24 -8.00 8.68
N GLU A 183 -23.95 -8.66 7.55
CA GLU A 183 -23.92 -10.13 7.46
C GLU A 183 -22.46 -10.68 7.46
N GLY A 184 -21.73 -10.41 8.55
CA GLY A 184 -20.67 -11.26 9.10
C GLY A 184 -19.18 -10.83 8.96
N PRO A 185 -18.28 -11.06 9.95
CA PRO A 185 -18.47 -11.34 11.38
C PRO A 185 -18.03 -10.17 12.32
N ARG A 186 -18.61 -10.18 13.53
CA ARG A 186 -18.32 -9.43 14.76
C ARG A 186 -17.68 -8.04 14.62
N SER A 187 -18.47 -7.05 15.04
CA SER A 187 -18.07 -5.67 15.34
C SER A 187 -16.64 -5.59 15.89
N PRO A 188 -15.80 -4.69 15.36
CA PRO A 188 -14.47 -4.51 15.88
C PRO A 188 -14.58 -4.17 17.38
N LYS A 189 -13.84 -4.90 18.22
CA LYS A 189 -13.52 -4.36 19.55
C LYS A 189 -12.90 -3.00 19.28
N ARG A 190 -13.51 -1.93 19.80
CA ARG A 190 -13.03 -0.55 19.69
C ARG A 190 -11.53 -0.55 19.97
N ASN A 191 -10.73 -0.38 18.92
CA ASN A 191 -9.31 -0.04 18.95
C ASN A 191 -8.92 0.30 17.52
N SER A 192 -9.49 1.39 17.02
CA SER A 192 -9.01 2.09 15.82
C SER A 192 -9.31 3.57 16.02
N HIS A 193 -8.59 4.18 16.96
CA HIS A 193 -8.39 5.62 16.93
C HIS A 193 -7.34 5.88 15.86
N TRP A 194 -7.76 6.53 14.77
CA TRP A 194 -6.85 7.38 14.03
C TRP A 194 -6.37 8.44 15.03
N PRO A 195 -5.06 8.64 15.24
CA PRO A 195 -4.62 9.83 15.96
C PRO A 195 -4.99 11.04 15.10
N ASN A 196 -5.53 12.09 15.73
CA ASN A 196 -5.80 13.37 15.08
C ASN A 196 -4.56 13.95 14.39
#